data_AF-A0A1H6Z248-F1
#
_entry.id   AF-A0A1H6Z248-F1
#
_cell.length_a   1.000
_cell.length_b   1.000
_cell.length_c   1.000
_cell.angle_alpha   90.00
_cell.angle_beta   90.00
_cell.angle_gamma   90.00
#
_symmetry.space_group_name_H-M   'P 1'
#
loop_
_entity.id
_entity.type
_entity.pdbx_description
1 polymer ?
#
loop_
_entity_poly.entity_id
_entity_poly.type
_entity_poly.pdbx_seq_one_letter_code
_entity_poly.pdbx_strand_id
1 'polypeptide(L)'
;MSIQQNIKKIGISLLTIGCFQTMQAQQDPQYTQYMYNTSMVNPAYAGSRGTLNVFGMYRTQWVGLDGAPKTANVSVSTPLGESGLGLGVNFTNDRLGAMDENNISVDLSYAIDLNEDYKLAFGIKTTANLLNVDYTKLNIHNPTDPNSSENIKNKFNPNIG
;
A
#
# COMPACT_ATOMS: atom_id res chain seq x y z
N MET A 1 -0.14 34.12 -41.52
CA MET A 1 0.16 34.28 -40.08
C MET A 1 -0.98 33.81 -39.17
N SER A 2 -2.26 33.89 -39.56
CA SER A 2 -3.41 33.49 -38.71
C SER A 2 -3.60 31.97 -38.53
N ILE A 3 -3.25 31.14 -39.53
CA ILE A 3 -3.43 29.68 -39.47
C ILE A 3 -2.58 29.04 -38.36
N GLN A 4 -1.32 29.45 -38.22
CA GLN A 4 -0.45 28.95 -37.14
C GLN A 4 -0.93 29.35 -35.74
N GLN A 5 -1.58 30.51 -35.61
CA GLN A 5 -2.17 30.95 -34.35
C GLN A 5 -3.41 30.12 -33.99
N ASN A 6 -4.23 29.74 -34.98
CA ASN A 6 -5.40 28.90 -34.76
C ASN A 6 -5.00 27.47 -34.37
N ILE A 7 -3.95 26.90 -34.99
CA ILE A 7 -3.43 25.57 -34.63
C ILE A 7 -2.88 25.57 -33.19
N LYS A 8 -2.15 26.62 -32.78
CA LYS A 8 -1.69 26.76 -31.39
C LYS A 8 -2.85 26.85 -30.39
N LYS A 9 -3.89 27.62 -30.72
CA LYS A 9 -5.09 27.74 -29.87
C LYS A 9 -5.84 26.42 -29.74
N ILE A 10 -6.00 25.68 -30.83
CA ILE A 10 -6.63 24.35 -30.84
C ILE A 10 -5.79 23.35 -30.04
N GLY A 11 -4.46 23.37 -30.21
CA GLY A 11 -3.54 22.52 -29.45
C GLY A 11 -3.58 22.81 -27.95
N ILE A 12 -3.62 24.08 -27.56
CA ILE A 12 -3.78 24.49 -26.17
C ILE A 12 -5.14 24.02 -25.63
N SER A 13 -6.24 24.26 -26.35
CA SER A 13 -7.58 23.80 -25.90
C SER A 13 -7.69 22.28 -25.75
N LEU A 14 -7.08 21.50 -26.65
CA LEU A 14 -7.03 20.04 -26.55
C LEU A 14 -6.23 19.57 -25.34
N LEU A 15 -5.11 20.25 -25.04
CA LEU A 15 -4.30 19.96 -23.85
C LEU A 15 -5.07 20.24 -22.56
N THR A 16 -5.84 21.34 -22.50
CA THR A 16 -6.64 21.69 -21.31
C THR A 16 -7.80 20.72 -21.08
N ILE A 17 -8.41 20.19 -22.14
CA ILE A 17 -9.51 19.20 -22.04
C ILE A 17 -9.00 17.86 -21.49
N GLY A 18 -7.75 17.49 -21.79
CA GLY A 18 -7.12 16.26 -21.26
C GLY A 18 -6.78 16.29 -19.76
N CYS A 19 -6.80 17.46 -19.13
CA CYS A 19 -6.44 17.63 -17.71
C CYS A 19 -7.63 17.51 -16.74
N PHE A 20 -8.87 17.32 -17.21
CA PHE A 20 -10.02 17.08 -16.34
C PHE A 20 -10.08 15.61 -15.94
N GLN A 21 -9.12 15.16 -15.13
CA GLN A 21 -9.27 13.88 -14.43
C GLN A 21 -10.01 14.08 -13.11
N THR A 22 -10.90 13.14 -12.79
CA THR A 22 -11.63 13.09 -11.54
C THR A 22 -10.66 12.95 -10.37
N MET A 23 -10.54 13.98 -9.54
CA MET A 23 -9.74 13.90 -8.32
C MET A 23 -10.41 12.93 -7.33
N GLN A 24 -9.74 11.83 -7.01
CA GLN A 24 -10.10 10.96 -5.90
C GLN A 24 -9.37 11.48 -4.65
N ALA A 25 -10.11 11.91 -3.62
CA ALA A 25 -9.55 12.46 -2.37
C ALA A 25 -9.36 11.39 -1.27
N GLN A 26 -9.48 10.11 -1.61
CA GLN A 26 -9.33 9.01 -0.66
C GLN A 26 -7.83 8.80 -0.39
N GLN A 27 -7.44 8.83 0.88
CA GLN A 27 -6.07 8.55 1.30
C GLN A 27 -6.05 7.18 2.00
N ASP A 28 -5.36 6.22 1.39
CA ASP A 28 -5.12 4.93 2.01
C ASP A 28 -4.18 5.09 3.23
N PRO A 29 -4.33 4.23 4.26
CA PRO A 29 -3.40 4.20 5.38
C PRO A 29 -1.95 4.06 4.91
N GLN A 30 -1.10 5.02 5.26
CA GLN A 30 0.33 4.98 4.95
C GLN A 30 1.14 4.37 6.09
N TYR A 31 2.01 3.42 5.74
CA TYR A 31 2.98 2.84 6.67
C TYR A 31 4.16 3.79 6.91
N THR A 32 4.10 4.55 8.00
CA THR A 32 5.14 5.55 8.33
C THR A 32 6.41 4.95 8.94
N GLN A 33 6.42 3.65 9.26
CA GLN A 33 7.53 2.99 9.95
C GLN A 33 8.43 2.17 9.00
N TYR A 34 8.42 2.50 7.70
CA TYR A 34 9.17 1.79 6.66
C TYR A 34 10.69 1.73 6.93
N MET A 35 11.23 2.71 7.66
CA MET A 35 12.64 2.77 8.00
C MET A 35 13.11 1.54 8.81
N TYR A 36 12.20 0.91 9.57
CA TYR A 36 12.51 -0.29 10.35
C TYR A 36 12.37 -1.58 9.55
N ASN A 37 11.53 -1.56 8.51
CA ASN A 37 11.28 -2.71 7.63
C ASN A 37 11.13 -2.28 6.18
N THR A 38 12.25 -2.10 5.50
CA THR A 38 12.31 -1.67 4.09
C THR A 38 11.75 -2.71 3.13
N SER A 39 11.82 -4.00 3.49
CA SER A 39 11.21 -5.10 2.71
C SER A 39 9.70 -4.94 2.58
N MET A 40 9.05 -4.25 3.53
CA MET A 40 7.61 -4.02 3.48
C MET A 40 7.20 -3.07 2.34
N VAL A 41 8.07 -2.14 1.94
CA VAL A 41 7.74 -1.13 0.92
C VAL A 41 8.41 -1.43 -0.42
N ASN A 42 9.58 -2.04 -0.40
CA ASN A 42 10.31 -2.39 -1.61
C ASN A 42 10.52 -3.91 -1.73
N PRO A 43 9.82 -4.60 -2.66
CA PRO A 43 9.96 -6.04 -2.81
C PRO A 43 11.38 -6.46 -3.23
N ALA A 44 12.13 -5.61 -3.93
CA ALA A 44 13.53 -5.91 -4.29
C ALA A 44 14.46 -6.04 -3.06
N TYR A 45 14.01 -5.57 -1.89
CA TYR A 45 14.75 -5.68 -0.64
C TYR A 45 14.55 -7.04 0.06
N ALA A 46 13.56 -7.85 -0.35
CA ALA A 46 13.35 -9.17 0.21
C ALA A 46 14.62 -10.02 0.06
N GLY A 47 15.11 -10.62 1.15
CA GLY A 47 16.33 -11.42 1.16
C GLY A 47 17.66 -10.65 1.04
N SER A 48 17.63 -9.32 0.81
CA SER A 48 18.86 -8.52 0.62
C SER A 48 19.80 -8.48 1.83
N ARG A 49 19.29 -8.79 3.04
CA ARG A 49 20.11 -8.93 4.26
C ARG A 49 20.96 -10.20 4.32
N GLY A 50 20.86 -11.08 3.32
CA GLY A 50 21.65 -12.31 3.23
C GLY A 50 21.33 -13.38 4.29
N THR A 51 20.31 -13.15 5.11
CA THR A 51 19.89 -14.05 6.20
C THR A 51 18.37 -14.02 6.36
N LEU A 52 17.83 -15.02 7.06
CA LEU A 52 16.43 -14.99 7.49
C LEU A 52 16.22 -13.80 8.45
N ASN A 53 15.27 -12.94 8.10
CA ASN A 53 14.86 -11.79 8.87
C ASN A 53 13.41 -11.94 9.27
N VAL A 54 13.15 -11.87 10.58
CA VAL A 54 11.80 -11.85 11.15
C VAL A 54 11.65 -10.52 11.88
N PHE A 55 10.59 -9.78 11.52
CA PHE A 55 10.31 -8.47 12.09
C PHE A 55 8.87 -8.42 12.60
N GLY A 56 8.68 -7.76 13.75
CA GLY A 56 7.37 -7.54 14.34
C GLY A 56 7.28 -6.12 14.88
N MET A 57 6.13 -5.49 14.69
CA MET A 57 5.86 -4.13 15.15
C MET A 57 4.42 -4.01 15.64
N TYR A 58 4.23 -3.30 16.74
CA TYR A 58 2.93 -2.85 17.20
C TYR A 58 2.96 -1.35 17.45
N ARG A 59 2.00 -0.62 16.90
CA ARG A 59 1.89 0.83 17.01
C ARG A 59 0.49 1.18 17.49
N THR A 60 0.41 2.01 18.53
CA THR A 60 -0.82 2.68 18.96
C THR A 60 -0.61 4.19 18.87
N GLN A 61 -1.57 4.90 18.31
CA GLN A 61 -1.54 6.36 18.19
C GLN A 61 -2.71 6.96 18.98
N TRP A 62 -2.61 8.22 19.39
CA TRP A 62 -3.70 8.93 20.08
C TRP A 62 -4.24 8.17 21.30
N VAL A 63 -3.33 7.60 22.09
CA VAL A 63 -3.67 6.75 23.25
C VAL A 63 -4.61 7.50 24.19
N GLY A 64 -5.70 6.83 24.59
CA GLY A 64 -6.75 7.40 25.44
C GLY A 64 -7.98 7.91 24.68
N LEU A 65 -7.92 8.01 23.35
CA LEU A 65 -9.10 8.25 22.51
C LEU A 65 -9.78 6.93 22.16
N ASP A 66 -11.11 6.88 22.26
CA ASP A 66 -11.86 5.71 21.80
C ASP A 66 -11.79 5.58 20.28
N GLY A 67 -11.66 4.35 19.78
CA GLY A 67 -11.41 4.09 18.36
C GLY A 67 -10.03 4.53 17.85
N ALA A 68 -9.09 4.86 18.73
CA ALA A 68 -7.73 5.26 18.38
C ALA A 68 -7.02 4.27 17.41
N PRO A 69 -6.24 4.76 16.43
CA PRO A 69 -5.54 3.92 15.47
C PRO A 69 -4.57 2.94 16.13
N LYS A 70 -4.64 1.68 15.69
CA LYS A 70 -3.72 0.61 16.10
C LYS A 70 -3.27 -0.16 14.87
N THR A 71 -1.96 -0.37 14.75
CA THR A 71 -1.35 -1.12 13.65
C THR A 71 -0.50 -2.24 14.24
N ALA A 72 -0.72 -3.46 13.78
CA ALA A 72 0.15 -4.60 14.04
C ALA A 72 0.75 -5.09 12.73
N ASN A 73 2.05 -5.36 12.72
CA ASN A 73 2.75 -5.86 11.55
C ASN A 73 3.67 -7.01 11.95
N VAL A 74 3.70 -8.05 11.12
CA VAL A 74 4.70 -9.12 11.18
C VAL A 74 5.16 -9.40 9.77
N SER A 75 6.47 -9.56 9.60
CA SER A 75 7.05 -9.90 8.31
C SER A 75 8.18 -10.90 8.48
N VAL A 76 8.33 -11.74 7.47
CA VAL A 76 9.45 -12.66 7.33
C VAL A 76 10.04 -12.46 5.94
N SER A 77 11.36 -12.29 5.85
CA SER A 77 12.06 -12.28 4.56
C SER A 77 13.34 -13.10 4.63
N THR A 78 13.67 -13.77 3.53
CA THR A 78 14.84 -14.65 3.47
C THR A 78 15.41 -14.68 2.07
N PRO A 79 16.74 -14.72 1.90
CA PRO A 79 17.33 -15.17 0.64
C PRO A 79 17.04 -16.67 0.44
N LEU A 80 16.98 -17.10 -0.81
CA LEU A 80 16.79 -18.49 -1.22
C LEU A 80 18.10 -19.01 -1.82
N GLY A 81 18.96 -19.52 -0.93
CA GLY A 81 20.30 -20.01 -1.29
C GLY A 81 21.19 -18.93 -1.88
N GLU A 82 22.08 -19.32 -2.80
CA GLU A 82 23.04 -18.42 -3.48
C GLU A 82 22.55 -17.96 -4.86
N SER A 83 21.29 -18.23 -5.21
CA SER A 83 20.73 -17.93 -6.53
C SER A 83 20.46 -16.45 -6.80
N GLY A 84 20.59 -15.59 -5.79
CA GLY A 84 20.13 -14.19 -5.84
C GLY A 84 18.62 -14.03 -5.65
N LEU A 85 17.85 -15.11 -5.54
CA LEU A 85 16.42 -15.05 -5.22
C LEU A 85 16.17 -14.71 -3.75
N GLY A 86 15.14 -13.90 -3.50
CA GLY A 86 14.64 -13.62 -2.16
C GLY A 86 13.13 -13.74 -2.10
N LEU A 87 12.63 -14.13 -0.93
CA LEU A 87 11.20 -14.26 -0.64
C LEU A 87 10.86 -13.43 0.59
N GLY A 88 9.73 -12.74 0.54
CA GLY A 88 9.15 -11.99 1.64
C GLY A 88 7.67 -12.34 1.81
N VAL A 89 7.22 -12.41 3.06
CA VAL A 89 5.80 -12.45 3.41
C VAL A 89 5.56 -11.43 4.50
N ASN A 90 4.50 -10.63 4.35
CA ASN A 90 4.16 -9.58 5.29
C ASN A 90 2.66 -9.58 5.57
N PHE A 91 2.31 -9.54 6.86
CA PHE A 91 0.95 -9.37 7.34
C PHE A 91 0.86 -8.09 8.16
N THR A 92 -0.10 -7.24 7.80
CA THR A 92 -0.43 -6.02 8.54
C THR A 92 -1.92 -6.03 8.88
N ASN A 93 -2.25 -5.77 10.15
CA ASN A 93 -3.60 -5.46 10.59
C ASN A 93 -3.65 -4.00 11.05
N ASP A 94 -4.51 -3.22 10.41
CA ASP A 94 -4.78 -1.83 10.73
C ASP A 94 -6.21 -1.70 11.26
N ARG A 95 -6.35 -1.13 12.46
CA ARG A 95 -7.63 -0.81 13.09
C ARG A 95 -7.75 0.68 13.29
N LEU A 96 -8.83 1.25 12.76
CA LEU A 96 -9.13 2.67 12.82
C LEU A 96 -10.63 2.86 13.10
N GLY A 97 -11.00 3.09 14.36
CA GLY A 97 -12.39 3.25 14.75
C GLY A 97 -13.28 2.06 14.33
N ALA A 98 -14.19 2.32 13.40
CA ALA A 98 -15.13 1.33 12.83
C ALA A 98 -14.51 0.45 11.73
N MET A 99 -13.28 0.72 11.31
CA MET A 99 -12.59 0.04 10.21
C MET A 99 -11.53 -0.95 10.73
N ASP A 100 -11.51 -2.15 10.16
CA ASP A 100 -10.45 -3.15 10.33
C ASP A 100 -10.00 -3.62 8.94
N GLU A 101 -8.71 -3.46 8.65
CA GLU A 101 -8.10 -3.80 7.38
C GLU A 101 -6.95 -4.78 7.59
N ASN A 102 -6.97 -5.88 6.84
CA ASN A 102 -5.94 -6.90 6.85
C ASN A 102 -5.24 -6.93 5.49
N ASN A 103 -3.94 -6.69 5.49
CA ASN A 103 -3.10 -6.70 4.31
C ASN A 103 -2.14 -7.89 4.41
N ILE A 104 -2.26 -8.81 3.46
CA ILE A 104 -1.35 -9.96 3.31
C ILE A 104 -0.59 -9.73 2.02
N SER A 105 0.73 -9.75 2.08
CA SER A 105 1.58 -9.56 0.91
C SER A 105 2.68 -10.61 0.81
N VAL A 106 3.03 -10.92 -0.43
CA VAL A 106 4.11 -11.82 -0.80
C VAL A 106 5.00 -11.08 -1.79
N ASP A 107 6.29 -11.04 -1.46
CA ASP A 107 7.33 -10.37 -2.21
C ASP A 107 8.29 -11.41 -2.79
N LEU A 108 8.60 -11.31 -4.07
CA LEU A 108 9.66 -12.08 -4.72
C LEU A 108 10.71 -11.10 -5.23
N SER A 109 11.97 -11.37 -4.95
CA SER A 109 13.10 -10.57 -5.44
C SER A 109 14.12 -11.42 -6.19
N TYR A 110 14.87 -10.76 -7.07
CA TYR A 110 16.02 -11.34 -7.74
C TYR A 110 17.14 -10.30 -7.85
N ALA A 111 18.28 -10.61 -7.24
CA ALA A 111 19.48 -9.80 -7.26
C ALA A 111 20.51 -10.35 -8.26
N ILE A 112 21.09 -9.44 -9.03
CA ILE A 112 22.16 -9.69 -9.99
C ILE A 112 23.41 -8.97 -9.49
N ASP A 113 24.51 -9.71 -9.37
CA ASP A 113 25.81 -9.14 -9.05
C ASP A 113 26.38 -8.46 -10.30
N LEU A 114 26.56 -7.14 -10.27
CA LEU A 114 27.15 -6.39 -11.38
C LEU A 114 28.68 -6.45 -11.32
N ASN A 115 29.23 -6.47 -10.10
CA ASN A 115 30.63 -6.72 -9.77
C ASN A 115 30.74 -7.10 -8.27
N GLU A 116 31.94 -7.11 -7.71
CA GLU A 116 32.17 -7.48 -6.30
C GLU A 116 31.52 -6.51 -5.29
N ASP A 117 31.27 -5.26 -5.67
CA ASP A 117 30.77 -4.20 -4.78
C ASP A 117 29.28 -3.86 -4.99
N TYR A 118 28.74 -4.11 -6.19
CA TYR A 118 27.42 -3.65 -6.59
C TYR A 118 26.49 -4.80 -6.99
N LYS A 119 25.27 -4.75 -6.44
CA LYS A 119 24.16 -5.64 -6.78
C LYS A 119 22.98 -4.82 -7.29
N LEU A 120 22.35 -5.31 -8.34
CA LEU A 120 21.09 -4.77 -8.85
C LEU A 120 19.97 -5.76 -8.54
N ALA A 121 18.98 -5.33 -7.76
CA ALA A 121 17.85 -6.16 -7.38
C ALA A 121 16.54 -5.68 -8.01
N PHE A 122 15.77 -6.63 -8.49
CA PHE A 122 14.40 -6.45 -8.94
C PHE A 122 13.45 -7.15 -7.98
N GLY A 123 12.21 -6.71 -7.90
CA GLY A 123 11.21 -7.40 -7.11
C GLY A 123 9.80 -7.17 -7.62
N ILE A 124 8.93 -8.12 -7.30
CA ILE A 124 7.50 -8.07 -7.56
C ILE A 124 6.79 -8.33 -6.24
N LYS A 125 5.76 -7.55 -5.97
CA LYS A 125 4.90 -7.65 -4.80
C LYS A 125 3.50 -7.99 -5.23
N THR A 126 2.89 -8.95 -4.55
CA THR A 126 1.47 -9.23 -4.64
C THR A 126 0.83 -9.07 -3.28
N THR A 127 -0.35 -8.45 -3.23
CA THR A 127 -1.00 -8.07 -1.99
C THR A 127 -2.49 -8.34 -2.06
N ALA A 128 -3.03 -8.91 -0.99
CA ALA A 128 -4.44 -9.12 -0.74
C ALA A 128 -4.88 -8.22 0.42
N ASN A 129 -5.78 -7.27 0.14
CA ASN A 129 -6.39 -6.42 1.16
C ASN A 129 -7.78 -6.93 1.48
N LEU A 130 -8.10 -7.10 2.77
CA LEU A 130 -9.43 -7.44 3.25
C LEU A 130 -9.92 -6.33 4.18
N LEU A 131 -10.94 -5.61 3.72
CA LEU A 131 -11.53 -4.49 4.44
C LEU A 131 -12.85 -4.90 5.11
N ASN A 132 -12.97 -4.57 6.39
CA ASN A 132 -14.20 -4.65 7.17
C ASN A 132 -14.54 -3.25 7.71
N VAL A 133 -15.80 -2.83 7.54
CA VAL A 133 -16.30 -1.56 8.08
C VAL A 133 -17.62 -1.81 8.79
N ASP A 134 -17.65 -1.47 10.08
CA ASP A 134 -18.82 -1.64 10.93
C ASP A 134 -19.50 -0.28 11.18
N TYR A 135 -20.44 0.08 10.31
CA TYR A 135 -21.14 1.37 10.37
C TYR A 135 -21.96 1.55 11.65
N THR A 136 -22.32 0.46 12.36
CA THR A 136 -23.04 0.53 13.65
C THR A 136 -22.23 1.22 14.74
N LYS A 137 -20.90 1.28 14.60
CA LYS A 137 -19.99 1.97 15.53
C LYS A 137 -19.83 3.46 15.20
N LEU A 138 -20.41 3.94 14.11
CA LEU A 138 -20.34 5.34 13.72
C LEU A 138 -21.54 6.12 14.26
N ASN A 139 -21.30 7.38 14.63
CA ASN A 139 -22.38 8.33 14.89
C ASN A 139 -22.87 8.91 13.55
N ILE A 140 -23.86 8.26 12.93
CA ILE A 140 -24.36 8.62 11.60
C ILE A 140 -25.33 9.80 11.73
N HIS A 141 -25.02 10.92 11.07
CA HIS A 141 -25.87 12.11 11.12
C HIS A 141 -27.22 11.92 10.41
N ASN A 142 -27.25 11.18 9.29
CA ASN A 142 -28.46 10.87 8.55
C ASN A 142 -28.79 9.37 8.62
N PRO A 143 -29.78 8.94 9.42
CA PRO A 143 -30.13 7.53 9.59
C PRO A 143 -30.68 6.86 8.32
N THR A 144 -31.04 7.62 7.28
CA THR A 144 -31.55 7.09 6.01
C THR A 144 -30.51 7.10 4.89
N ASP A 145 -29.22 7.35 5.18
CA ASP A 145 -28.16 7.28 4.18
C ASP A 145 -27.97 5.82 3.68
N PRO A 146 -28.25 5.54 2.38
CA PRO A 146 -28.15 4.20 1.80
C PRO A 146 -26.75 3.58 1.83
N ASN A 147 -25.69 4.40 1.99
CA ASN A 147 -24.31 3.90 2.06
C ASN A 147 -23.91 3.44 3.47
N SER A 148 -24.74 3.74 4.48
CA SER A 148 -24.49 3.42 5.89
C SER A 148 -25.39 2.31 6.45
N SER A 149 -26.31 1.80 5.62
CA SER A 149 -27.30 0.80 6.01
C SER A 149 -26.74 -0.62 6.08
N GLU A 150 -25.67 -0.93 5.35
CA GLU A 150 -25.06 -2.27 5.32
C GLU A 150 -23.56 -2.22 5.64
N ASN A 151 -23.14 -3.03 6.62
CA ASN A 151 -21.73 -3.17 6.97
C ASN A 151 -20.93 -3.81 5.84
N ILE A 152 -19.74 -3.27 5.56
CA ILE A 152 -18.81 -3.90 4.64
C ILE A 152 -18.11 -5.04 5.37
N LYS A 153 -18.25 -6.25 4.84
CA LYS A 153 -17.60 -7.45 5.40
C LYS A 153 -16.70 -8.09 4.34
N ASN A 154 -15.43 -8.25 4.69
CA ASN A 154 -14.40 -8.91 3.88
C ASN A 154 -14.34 -8.43 2.42
N LYS A 155 -14.41 -7.11 2.20
CA LYS A 155 -14.21 -6.55 0.85
C LYS A 155 -12.76 -6.81 0.44
N PHE A 156 -12.59 -7.68 -0.55
CA PHE A 156 -11.29 -8.09 -1.07
C PHE A 156 -10.83 -7.16 -2.18
N ASN A 157 -9.64 -6.57 -2.03
CA ASN A 157 -8.99 -5.77 -3.06
C ASN A 157 -7.55 -6.28 -3.29
N PRO A 158 -7.26 -6.91 -4.44
CA PRO A 158 -5.90 -7.32 -4.78
C PRO A 158 -5.06 -6.13 -5.28
N ASN A 159 -3.74 -6.21 -5.10
CA ASN A 159 -2.76 -5.27 -5.66
C ASN A 159 -1.51 -6.03 -6.10
N ILE A 160 -0.91 -5.60 -7.22
CA ILE A 160 0.33 -6.13 -7.78
C ILE A 160 1.20 -4.94 -8.18
N GLY A 161 2.49 -4.96 -7.84
CA GLY A 161 3.43 -3.89 -8.19
C GLY A 161 4.89 -4.26 -7.96
#